data_AF-A0A432Q773-F1
#
_entry.id   AF-A0A432Q773-F1
#
_cell.length_a   1.000
_cell.length_b   1.000
_cell.length_c   1.000
_cell.angle_alpha   90.00
_cell.angle_beta   90.00
_cell.angle_gamma   90.00
#
_symmetry.space_group_name_H-M   'P 1'
#
loop_
_entity.id
_entity.type
_entity.pdbx_description
1 polymer ?
#
loop_
_entity_poly.entity_id
_entity_poly.type
_entity_poly.pdbx_seq_one_letter_code
_entity_poly.pdbx_strand_id
1 'polypeptide(L)' 'MFVQCPVCGNLQYRKFWQDDNFEYYVCEKCGNTLSIPLQRIEAL' A
#
# COMPACT_ATOMS: atom_id res chain seq x y z
N MET A 1 1.09 -10.12 3.79
CA MET A 1 0.04 -9.33 4.49
C MET A 1 -0.92 -8.81 3.43
N PHE A 2 -2.19 -9.22 3.45
CA PHE A 2 -3.18 -8.71 2.49
C PHE A 2 -3.90 -7.52 3.14
N VAL A 3 -3.64 -6.30 2.68
CA VAL A 3 -4.28 -5.08 3.20
C VAL A 3 -5.59 -4.89 2.46
N GLN A 4 -6.70 -4.85 3.19
CA GLN A 4 -8.02 -4.59 2.61
C GLN A 4 -8.24 -3.09 2.45
N CYS A 5 -8.78 -2.68 1.30
CA CYS A 5 -9.06 -1.29 1.03
C CYS A 5 -10.19 -0.78 1.94
N PRO A 6 -9.93 0.26 2.76
CA PRO A 6 -10.93 0.78 3.69
C PRO A 6 -12.11 1.45 2.97
N VAL A 7 -11.94 1.84 1.70
CA VAL A 7 -12.97 2.53 0.92
C VAL A 7 -13.92 1.55 0.22
N CYS A 8 -13.37 0.53 -0.45
CA CYS A 8 -14.16 -0.35 -1.32
C CYS A 8 -14.11 -1.83 -0.95
N GLY A 9 -13.40 -2.18 0.14
CA GLY A 9 -13.21 -3.55 0.58
C GLY A 9 -12.33 -4.41 -0.33
N ASN A 10 -11.76 -3.84 -1.40
CA ASN A 10 -10.94 -4.59 -2.36
C ASN A 10 -9.54 -4.89 -1.79
N LEU A 11 -8.97 -6.04 -2.16
CA LEU A 11 -7.65 -6.48 -1.68
C LEU A 11 -6.52 -6.18 -2.69
N GLN A 12 -6.86 -5.70 -3.88
CA GLN A 12 -5.88 -5.44 -4.93
C GLN A 12 -5.33 -4.02 -4.80
N TYR A 13 -4.03 -3.97 -4.50
CA TYR A 13 -3.22 -2.77 -4.42
C TYR A 13 -2.03 -2.91 -5.37
N ARG A 14 -1.78 -1.88 -6.16
CA ARG A 14 -0.64 -1.79 -7.06
C ARG A 14 0.34 -0.75 -6.53
N LYS A 15 1.60 -1.15 -6.37
CA LYS A 15 2.69 -0.20 -6.08
C LYS A 15 2.88 0.71 -7.28
N PHE A 16 2.87 2.02 -7.06
CA PHE A 16 3.11 2.99 -8.14
C PHE A 16 4.30 3.92 -7.83
N TRP A 17 4.70 4.04 -6.56
CA TRP A 17 5.85 4.84 -6.16
C TRP A 17 6.44 4.33 -4.84
N GLN A 18 7.65 4.76 -4.54
CA GLN A 18 8.42 4.52 -3.33
C GLN A 18 9.43 5.66 -3.18
N ASP A 19 9.62 6.14 -1.95
CA ASP A 19 10.72 6.99 -1.53
C ASP A 19 11.61 6.26 -0.49
N ASP A 20 12.59 6.96 0.09
CA ASP A 20 13.54 6.39 1.07
C ASP A 20 12.89 5.89 2.37
N ASN A 21 11.66 6.32 2.67
CA ASN A 21 10.94 6.03 3.91
C ASN A 21 9.62 5.27 3.69
N PHE A 22 8.96 5.42 2.54
CA PHE A 22 7.63 4.89 2.28
C PHE A 22 7.49 4.21 0.91
N GLU A 23 6.65 3.18 0.85
CA GLU A 23 6.09 2.62 -0.38
C GLU A 23 4.65 3.08 -0.55
N TYR A 24 4.31 3.55 -1.75
CA TYR A 24 2.97 4.02 -2.10
C TYR A 24 2.26 3.03 -3.02
N TYR A 25 1.08 2.65 -2.59
CA TYR A 25 0.19 1.71 -3.27
C TYR A 25 -1.12 2.39 -3.60
N VAL A 26 -1.71 2.04 -4.74
CA VAL A 26 -3.02 2.51 -5.17
C VAL A 26 -3.97 1.33 -5.34
N CYS A 27 -5.19 1.44 -4.83
CA CYS A 27 -6.20 0.42 -5.04
C CYS A 27 -6.66 0.44 -6.50
N GLU A 28 -6.56 -0.68 -7.20
CA GLU A 28 -6.88 -0.75 -8.64
C GLU A 28 -8.38 -0.57 -8.93
N LYS A 29 -9.24 -0.76 -7.92
CA LYS A 29 -10.70 -0.67 -8.08
C LYS A 29 -11.25 0.74 -7.87
N CYS A 30 -10.75 1.48 -6.88
CA CYS A 30 -11.29 2.79 -6.50
C CYS A 30 -10.28 3.93 -6.53
N GLY A 31 -9.00 3.66 -6.80
CA GLY A 31 -7.95 4.68 -6.83
C GLY A 31 -7.47 5.15 -5.46
N ASN A 32 -7.95 4.57 -4.36
CA ASN A 32 -7.51 4.96 -3.02
C ASN A 32 -6.02 4.66 -2.81
N THR A 33 -5.27 5.65 -2.32
CA THR A 33 -3.84 5.54 -2.04
C THR A 33 -3.57 5.06 -0.61
N LEU A 34 -2.52 4.26 -0.44
CA LEU A 34 -2.01 3.76 0.84
C LEU A 34 -0.49 3.94 0.86
N SER A 35 0.06 4.47 1.96
CA SER A 35 1.50 4.60 2.18
C SER A 35 1.94 3.64 3.29
N ILE A 36 2.92 2.78 3.01
CA ILE A 36 3.47 1.81 3.97
C ILE A 36 4.92 2.21 4.28
N PRO A 37 5.30 2.44 5.55
CA PRO A 37 6.68 2.76 5.91
C PRO A 37 7.61 1.55 5.70
N LEU A 38 8.78 1.80 5.09
CA LEU A 38 9.82 0.81 4.82
C LEU A 38 10.46 0.24 6.08
N GLN A 39 10.46 0.99 7.19
CA GLN A 39 11.00 0.58 8.49
C GLN A 39 10.37 -0.70 9.08
N ARG A 40 9.29 -1.22 8.47
CA ARG A 40 8.72 -2.52 8.84
C ARG A 40 9.31 -3.72 8.09
N ILE A 41 10.24 -3.52 7.16
CA ILE A 41 10.81 -4.62 6.34
C ILE A 41 12.13 -5.15 6.91
N GLU A 42 12.89 -4.37 7.69
CA GLU A 42 14.21 -4.79 8.23
C GLU A 42 14.19 -5.41 9.65
N ALA A 43 13.01 -5.59 10.26
CA ALA A 43 12.86 -6.17 11.60
C ALA A 43 12.24 -7.58 11.60
N LEU A 44 12.59 -8.41 10.62
CA LEU A 44 12.29 -9.85 10.59
C LEU A 44 13.54 -10.67 10.30
#